data_AF-A0A257JEU9-F1
#
_entry.id   AF-A0A257JEU9-F1
#
_cell.length_a   1.000
_cell.length_b   1.000
_cell.length_c   1.000
_cell.angle_alpha   90.00
_cell.angle_beta   90.00
_cell.angle_gamma   90.00
#
_symmetry.space_group_name_H-M   'P 1'
#
loop_
_entity.id
_entity.type
_entity.pdbx_description
1 polymer ?
#
loop_
_entity_poly.entity_id
_entity_poly.type
_entity_poly.pdbx_seq_one_letter_code
_entity_poly.pdbx_strand_id
1 'polypeptide(L)'
;MGLVLAMSATLACAQTGGGEAPAFDVLEFEVEGNSVLPVAVVEAAVLPHLGPQRGMAAVEAARAALDQAYQKAGYLSVVVDIPEQRVDGGLV
;
A
#
# COMPACT_ATOMS: atom_id res chain seq x y z
N MET A 1 22.55 2.90 3.11
CA MET A 1 22.26 4.35 3.17
C MET A 1 20.75 4.48 3.11
N GLY A 2 20.09 4.42 4.27
CA GLY A 2 18.63 4.39 4.38
C GLY A 2 18.11 5.81 4.59
N LEU A 3 17.13 6.21 3.78
CA LEU A 3 16.47 7.51 3.85
C LEU A 3 15.08 7.30 4.45
N VAL A 4 14.74 8.12 5.43
CA VAL A 4 13.47 8.08 6.16
C VAL A 4 12.65 9.29 5.71
N LEU A 5 11.42 9.08 5.26
CA LEU A 5 10.47 10.15 4.94
C LEU A 5 9.32 10.11 5.94
N ALA A 6 9.00 11.26 6.53
CA ALA A 6 7.94 11.43 7.52
C ALA A 6 6.91 12.43 6.98
N MET A 7 5.65 12.02 6.86
CA MET A 7 4.53 12.88 6.52
C MET A 7 3.58 12.99 7.72
N SER A 8 3.16 14.21 8.05
CA SER A 8 2.25 14.50 9.16
C SER A 8 0.97 15.10 8.63
N ALA A 9 -0.17 14.55 9.04
CA ALA A 9 -1.50 15.14 8.91
C ALA A 9 -2.18 15.06 10.28
N THR A 10 -3.20 15.88 10.47
CA THR A 10 -3.91 16.07 11.73
C THR A 10 -5.37 15.70 11.48
N LEU A 11 -5.92 14.69 12.16
CA LEU A 11 -7.36 14.41 12.08
C LEU A 11 -7.98 14.08 13.44
N ALA A 12 -9.19 14.62 13.60
CA ALA A 12 -10.05 14.58 14.77
C ALA A 12 -10.89 13.29 14.83
N CYS A 13 -11.29 12.95 16.06
CA CYS A 13 -11.96 11.72 16.48
C CYS A 13 -13.30 11.43 15.78
N ALA A 14 -13.48 10.19 15.31
CA ALA A 14 -14.77 9.50 15.30
C ALA A 14 -14.54 7.96 15.33
N GLN A 15 -14.89 7.34 16.46
CA GLN A 15 -14.88 5.89 16.64
C GLN A 15 -16.23 5.30 16.21
N THR A 16 -16.24 4.23 15.43
CA THR A 16 -17.39 3.30 15.32
C THR A 16 -16.86 1.89 15.16
N GLY A 17 -17.25 1.04 16.11
CA GLY A 17 -16.80 -0.34 16.22
C GLY A 17 -17.60 -1.32 15.37
N GLY A 18 -16.88 -2.33 14.91
CA GLY A 18 -17.30 -3.61 14.35
C GLY A 18 -16.06 -4.49 14.33
N GLY A 19 -16.17 -5.81 14.49
CA GLY A 19 -15.05 -6.76 14.48
C GLY A 19 -14.40 -6.91 13.10
N GLU A 20 -14.01 -5.79 12.52
CA GLU A 20 -13.34 -5.62 11.25
C GLU A 20 -11.88 -5.34 11.58
N ALA A 21 -10.94 -5.93 10.85
CA ALA A 21 -9.53 -5.55 10.96
C ALA A 21 -9.43 -4.01 10.85
N PRO A 22 -8.54 -3.35 11.60
CA PRO A 22 -8.48 -1.90 11.66
C PRO A 22 -8.47 -1.31 10.25
N ALA A 23 -9.61 -0.71 9.88
CA ALA A 23 -9.80 -0.10 8.59
C ALA A 23 -9.21 1.31 8.66
N PHE A 24 -8.38 1.63 7.68
CA PHE A 24 -7.77 2.93 7.53
C PHE A 24 -7.84 3.32 6.06
N ASP A 25 -7.67 4.61 5.81
CA ASP A 25 -7.76 5.17 4.47
C ASP A 25 -6.42 4.94 3.75
N VAL A 26 -6.45 4.32 2.58
CA VAL A 26 -5.24 4.16 1.77
C VAL A 26 -5.27 5.21 0.68
N LEU A 27 -4.52 6.29 0.89
CA LEU A 27 -4.57 7.48 0.03
C LEU A 27 -3.51 7.44 -1.07
N GLU A 28 -2.36 6.83 -0.80
CA GLU A 28 -1.24 6.73 -1.73
C GLU A 28 -0.53 5.38 -1.57
N PHE A 29 0.05 4.89 -2.66
CA PHE A 29 0.98 3.77 -2.65
C PHE A 29 2.33 4.25 -3.16
N GLU A 30 3.34 4.20 -2.30
CA GLU A 30 4.73 4.42 -2.70
C GLU A 30 5.35 3.08 -3.09
N VAL A 31 5.91 3.00 -4.30
CA VAL A 31 6.57 1.79 -4.81
C VAL A 31 8.04 2.06 -4.98
N GLU A 32 8.83 1.63 -4.00
CA GLU A 32 10.29 1.73 -4.04
C GLU A 32 10.92 0.56 -4.80
N GLY A 33 12.09 0.80 -5.42
CA GLY A 33 12.90 -0.26 -6.04
C GLY A 33 12.39 -0.77 -7.40
N ASN A 34 11.26 -0.29 -7.91
CA ASN A 34 10.84 -0.60 -9.27
C ASN A 34 11.79 0.04 -10.30
N SER A 35 12.42 -0.80 -11.12
CA SER A 35 13.28 -0.37 -12.23
C SER A 35 12.96 -1.06 -13.56
N VAL A 36 12.05 -2.04 -13.53
CA VAL A 36 11.81 -2.95 -14.67
C VAL A 36 10.38 -2.92 -15.17
N LEU A 37 9.39 -2.62 -14.31
CA LEU A 37 8.02 -2.42 -14.75
C LEU A 37 7.78 -0.95 -15.15
N PRO A 38 7.07 -0.69 -16.26
CA PRO A 38 6.65 0.67 -16.59
C PRO A 38 5.65 1.18 -15.55
N VAL A 39 5.74 2.47 -15.24
CA VAL A 39 4.92 3.15 -14.20
C VAL A 39 3.42 2.90 -14.41
N ALA A 40 2.94 2.97 -15.65
CA ALA A 40 1.53 2.74 -15.96
C ALA A 40 1.03 1.34 -15.55
N VAL A 41 1.88 0.32 -15.57
CA VAL A 41 1.52 -1.05 -15.13
C VAL A 41 1.47 -1.13 -13.61
N VAL A 42 2.39 -0.45 -12.93
CA VAL A 42 2.38 -0.34 -11.46
C VAL A 42 1.12 0.38 -11.00
N GLU A 43 0.81 1.54 -11.59
CA GLU A 43 -0.40 2.31 -11.28
C GLU A 43 -1.67 1.49 -11.52
N ALA A 44 -1.76 0.79 -12.66
CA ALA A 44 -2.90 -0.07 -12.95
C ALA A 44 -3.10 -1.20 -11.92
N ALA A 45 -2.02 -1.66 -11.28
CA ALA A 45 -2.08 -2.67 -10.23
C ALA A 45 -2.51 -2.10 -8.88
N VAL A 46 -2.07 -0.90 -8.51
CA VAL A 46 -2.27 -0.35 -7.15
C VAL A 46 -3.47 0.59 -7.02
N LEU A 47 -3.78 1.38 -8.06
CA LEU A 47 -4.86 2.38 -8.03
C LEU A 47 -6.23 1.82 -7.61
N PRO A 48 -6.65 0.58 -7.99
CA PRO A 48 -7.94 0.02 -7.57
C PRO A 48 -8.08 -0.18 -6.06
N HIS A 49 -6.96 -0.27 -5.35
CA HIS A 49 -6.90 -0.56 -3.92
C HIS A 49 -6.85 0.70 -3.06
N LEU A 50 -6.71 1.88 -3.67
CA LEU A 50 -6.83 3.16 -3.00
C LEU A 50 -8.28 3.43 -2.56
N GLY A 51 -8.43 4.23 -1.51
CA GLY A 51 -9.71 4.73 -1.03
C GLY A 51 -9.85 4.71 0.49
N PRO A 52 -10.97 5.25 0.99
CA PRO A 52 -11.26 5.26 2.41
C PRO A 52 -11.64 3.86 2.91
N GLN A 53 -11.40 3.60 4.19
CA GLN A 53 -11.80 2.36 4.90
C GLN A 53 -11.33 1.07 4.23
N ARG A 54 -10.16 1.09 3.60
CA ARG A 54 -9.58 -0.04 2.87
C ARG A 54 -8.87 -1.02 3.80
N GLY A 55 -8.11 -0.50 4.77
CA GLY A 55 -7.36 -1.28 5.74
C GLY A 55 -6.30 -2.21 5.12
N MET A 56 -5.74 -3.10 5.94
CA MET A 56 -4.65 -4.00 5.51
C MET A 56 -5.03 -4.96 4.39
N ALA A 57 -6.30 -5.37 4.29
CA ALA A 57 -6.75 -6.29 3.25
C ALA A 57 -6.53 -5.73 1.83
N ALA A 58 -6.71 -4.41 1.65
CA ALA A 58 -6.46 -3.75 0.38
C ALA A 58 -4.97 -3.62 0.08
N VAL A 59 -4.13 -3.40 1.09
CA VAL A 59 -2.68 -3.32 0.95
C VAL A 59 -2.11 -4.67 0.49
N GLU A 60 -2.54 -5.76 1.11
CA GLU A 60 -2.17 -7.12 0.70
C GLU A 60 -2.65 -7.44 -0.72
N ALA A 61 -3.88 -7.02 -1.07
CA ALA A 61 -4.40 -7.18 -2.42
C ALA A 61 -3.58 -6.41 -3.46
N ALA A 62 -3.18 -5.17 -3.15
CA ALA A 62 -2.31 -4.36 -4.01
C ALA A 62 -0.94 -5.01 -4.20
N ARG A 63 -0.34 -5.52 -3.12
CA ARG A 63 0.92 -6.26 -3.16
C ARG A 63 0.83 -7.50 -4.04
N ALA A 64 -0.24 -8.29 -3.90
CA ALA A 64 -0.48 -9.46 -4.74
C ALA A 64 -0.70 -9.08 -6.21
N ALA A 65 -1.40 -7.98 -6.50
CA ALA A 65 -1.61 -7.49 -7.85
C ALA A 65 -0.29 -7.05 -8.52
N LEU A 66 0.57 -6.36 -7.76
CA LEU A 66 1.92 -5.97 -8.17
C LEU A 66 2.79 -7.20 -8.45
N ASP A 67 2.81 -8.17 -7.54
CA ASP A 67 3.56 -9.43 -7.71
C ASP A 67 3.11 -10.16 -9.00
N GLN A 68 1.80 -10.27 -9.22
CA GLN A 68 1.28 -10.82 -10.47
C GLN A 68 1.69 -10.02 -11.72
N ALA A 69 1.77 -8.69 -11.63
CA ALA A 69 2.22 -7.86 -12.74
C ALA A 69 3.69 -8.15 -13.09
N TYR A 70 4.56 -8.31 -12.08
CA TYR A 70 5.95 -8.74 -12.28
C TYR A 70 6.03 -10.14 -12.91
N GLN A 71 5.25 -11.10 -12.39
CA GLN A 71 5.23 -12.47 -12.93
C GLN A 71 4.76 -12.50 -14.39
N LYS A 72 3.70 -11.76 -14.73
CA LYS A 72 3.18 -11.65 -16.11
C LYS A 72 4.19 -11.00 -17.07
N ALA A 73 5.01 -10.09 -16.57
CA ALA A 73 6.10 -9.49 -17.34
C ALA A 73 7.35 -10.39 -17.44
N GLY A 74 7.35 -11.57 -16.80
CA GLY A 74 8.45 -12.55 -16.84
C GLY A 74 9.45 -12.43 -15.69
N TYR A 75 9.20 -11.57 -14.71
CA TYR A 75 10.08 -11.34 -13.57
C TYR A 75 9.72 -12.24 -12.37
N LEU A 76 10.02 -13.54 -12.48
CA LEU A 76 9.63 -14.57 -11.50
C LEU A 76 10.44 -14.57 -10.20
N SER A 77 11.53 -13.82 -10.13
CA SER A 77 12.40 -13.71 -8.94
C SER A 77 12.19 -12.41 -8.15
N VAL A 78 11.27 -11.55 -8.60
CA VAL A 78 10.93 -10.33 -7.87
C VAL A 78 9.97 -10.69 -6.75
N VAL A 79 10.29 -10.23 -5.54
CA VAL A 79 9.40 -10.31 -4.39
C VAL A 79 8.95 -8.89 -4.07
N VAL A 80 7.65 -8.71 -3.89
CA VAL A 80 7.07 -7.48 -3.38
C VAL A 80 6.85 -7.68 -1.89
N ASP A 81 7.41 -6.80 -1.06
CA ASP A 81 7.25 -6.82 0.39
C ASP A 81 6.53 -5.55 0.85
N ILE A 82 5.70 -5.69 1.87
CA ILE A 82 5.05 -4.55 2.54
C ILE A 82 5.86 -4.26 3.79
N PRO A 83 6.55 -3.11 3.88
CA PRO A 83 7.30 -2.75 5.07
C PRO A 83 6.35 -2.56 6.28
N GLU A 84 6.87 -2.77 7.47
CA GLU A 84 6.13 -2.53 8.71
C GLU A 84 5.88 -1.03 8.93
N GLN A 85 4.73 -0.53 8.47
CA GLN A 85 4.32 0.83 8.75
C GLN A 85 3.59 0.86 10.10
N ARG A 86 4.21 1.49 11.12
CA ARG A 86 3.52 1.73 12.40
C ARG A 86 2.37 2.70 12.18
N VAL A 87 1.15 2.21 12.35
CA VAL A 87 -0.08 3.01 12.53
C VAL A 87 -0.09 3.62 13.95
N ASP A 88 0.85 4.53 14.21
CA ASP A 88 0.83 5.32 15.44
C ASP A 88 -0.21 6.45 15.29
N GLY A 89 -1.38 6.28 15.91
CA GLY A 89 -2.26 7.41 16.22
C GLY A 89 -3.21 7.91 15.12
N GLY A 90 -3.56 7.08 14.13
CA GLY A 90 -4.65 7.40 13.19
C GLY A 90 -4.23 8.18 11.95
N LEU A 91 -2.95 8.10 11.59
CA LEU A 91 -2.47 8.57 10.30
C LEU A 91 -1.73 7.46 9.57
N VAL A 92 -2.10 7.31 8.31
CA VAL A 92 -1.59 6.33 7.34
C VAL A 92 -1.18 7.06 6.08
#